data_AF-A0A0R2WWN4-F1
#
_entry.id   AF-A0A0R2WWN4-F1
#
_cell.length_a   1.000
_cell.length_b   1.000
_cell.length_c   1.000
_cell.angle_alpha   90.00
_cell.angle_beta   90.00
_cell.angle_gamma   90.00
#
_symmetry.space_group_name_H-M   'P 1'
#
loop_
_entity.id
_entity.type
_entity.pdbx_description
1 polymer ?
#
loop_
_entity_poly.entity_id
_entity_poly.type
_entity_poly.pdbx_seq_one_letter_code
_entity_poly.pdbx_strand_id
1 'polypeptide(L)'
;MKKLVIFFGIFLFFFSCSVKKAPVFLKVDDIKIINIISDTIRLGANAYFNNPNDVGGKMYTDQIKVIINDAAIAQVSSDVFKIPSRKDFTIPLKIAIPSKQIFENKKNGILGGLLNVLTNKPVKVQLKGNLNYVVLGFKKEFIIDTIEEIIIKF
;
A
#
# COMPACT_ATOMS: atom_id res chain seq x y z
N MET A 1 12.90 -52.24 -11.98
CA MET A 1 13.31 -51.05 -12.76
C MET A 1 12.14 -50.13 -13.14
N LYS A 2 11.02 -50.63 -13.66
CA LYS A 2 9.84 -49.78 -14.03
C LYS A 2 9.29 -48.92 -12.87
N LYS A 3 9.24 -49.44 -11.64
CA LYS A 3 8.78 -48.69 -10.44
C LYS A 3 9.70 -47.50 -10.06
N LEU A 4 11.01 -47.63 -10.28
CA LEU A 4 11.99 -46.56 -10.02
C LEU A 4 11.89 -45.42 -11.05
N VAL A 5 11.63 -45.76 -12.31
CA VAL A 5 11.41 -44.77 -13.39
C VAL A 5 10.14 -43.95 -13.12
N ILE A 6 9.07 -44.59 -12.66
CA ILE A 6 7.82 -43.91 -12.28
C ILE A 6 8.06 -42.98 -11.08
N PHE A 7 8.80 -43.43 -10.07
CA PHE A 7 9.14 -42.62 -8.90
C PHE A 7 10.01 -41.41 -9.25
N PHE A 8 11.01 -41.59 -10.13
CA PHE A 8 11.87 -40.51 -10.62
C PHE A 8 11.09 -39.51 -11.50
N GLY A 9 10.17 -40.01 -12.34
CA GLY A 9 9.26 -39.17 -13.13
C GLY A 9 8.38 -38.29 -12.25
N ILE A 10 7.82 -38.82 -11.16
CA ILE A 10 7.02 -38.06 -10.17
C ILE A 10 7.88 -37.02 -9.45
N PHE A 11 9.14 -37.35 -9.12
CA PHE A 11 10.04 -36.44 -8.40
C PHE A 11 10.40 -35.18 -9.23
N LEU A 12 10.53 -35.32 -10.55
CA LEU A 12 10.85 -34.19 -11.45
C LEU A 12 9.77 -33.11 -11.50
N PHE A 13 8.50 -33.44 -11.23
CA PHE A 13 7.42 -32.44 -11.23
C PHE A 13 7.50 -31.44 -10.05
N PHE A 14 8.15 -31.80 -8.94
CA PHE A 14 8.21 -30.95 -7.75
C PHE A 14 9.21 -29.78 -7.86
N PHE A 15 10.14 -29.80 -8.82
CA PHE A 15 11.16 -28.75 -8.96
C PHE A 15 10.72 -27.54 -9.79
N SER A 16 9.58 -27.60 -10.49
CA SER A 16 9.11 -26.50 -11.34
C SER A 16 8.39 -25.37 -10.59
N CYS A 17 8.07 -25.58 -9.31
CA CYS A 17 7.27 -24.66 -8.52
C CYS A 17 8.10 -23.46 -8.01
N SER A 18 7.75 -22.25 -8.44
CA SER A 18 8.38 -21.02 -7.94
C SER A 18 7.68 -20.55 -6.66
N VAL A 19 8.34 -20.67 -5.49
CA VAL A 19 7.72 -20.39 -4.18
C VAL A 19 8.47 -19.37 -3.30
N LYS A 20 9.63 -18.87 -3.75
CA LYS A 20 10.53 -18.00 -2.95
C LYS A 20 10.82 -16.63 -3.59
N LYS A 21 10.06 -16.21 -4.59
CA LYS A 21 10.22 -14.87 -5.18
C LYS A 21 9.43 -13.86 -4.35
N ALA A 22 9.92 -12.64 -4.28
CA ALA A 22 9.14 -11.54 -3.72
C ALA A 22 8.07 -11.10 -4.74
N PRO A 23 6.86 -10.68 -4.31
CA PRO A 23 5.97 -9.92 -5.18
C PRO A 23 6.68 -8.71 -5.81
N VAL A 24 6.33 -8.36 -7.04
CA VAL A 24 6.87 -7.18 -7.73
C VAL A 24 5.95 -6.01 -7.43
N PHE A 25 6.49 -4.94 -6.87
CA PHE A 25 5.76 -3.67 -6.71
C PHE A 25 5.62 -3.00 -8.08
N LEU A 26 4.40 -2.63 -8.43
CA LEU A 26 4.09 -2.00 -9.71
C LEU A 26 3.95 -0.48 -9.55
N LYS A 27 3.02 -0.03 -8.69
CA LYS A 27 2.73 1.38 -8.43
C LYS A 27 1.80 1.57 -7.23
N VAL A 28 1.62 2.81 -6.80
CA VAL A 28 0.43 3.25 -6.04
C VAL A 28 -0.42 4.12 -6.95
N ASP A 29 -1.73 3.91 -6.98
CA ASP A 29 -2.68 4.65 -7.81
C ASP A 29 -4.07 4.69 -7.15
N ASP A 30 -5.09 5.17 -7.86
CA ASP A 30 -6.48 5.26 -7.40
C ASP A 30 -6.66 6.10 -6.12
N ILE A 31 -5.86 7.16 -5.98
CA ILE A 31 -5.98 8.06 -4.82
C ILE A 31 -7.29 8.85 -4.94
N LYS A 32 -8.20 8.65 -3.99
CA LYS A 32 -9.51 9.28 -3.95
C LYS A 32 -9.97 9.59 -2.53
N ILE A 33 -10.86 10.58 -2.42
CA ILE A 33 -11.58 10.84 -1.18
C ILE A 33 -12.69 9.80 -1.06
N ILE A 34 -12.65 8.99 0.00
CA ILE A 34 -13.70 8.01 0.30
C ILE A 34 -14.88 8.73 0.96
N ASN A 35 -14.60 9.51 2.00
CA ASN A 35 -15.58 10.36 2.67
C ASN A 35 -14.89 11.42 3.54
N ILE A 36 -15.69 12.40 3.97
CA ILE A 36 -15.33 13.41 4.95
C ILE A 36 -16.37 13.28 6.07
N ILE A 37 -15.96 12.88 7.27
CA ILE A 37 -16.85 12.70 8.41
C ILE A 37 -16.35 13.60 9.53
N SER A 38 -17.17 14.59 9.92
CA SER A 38 -16.92 15.55 10.99
C SER A 38 -15.56 16.24 10.85
N ASP A 39 -14.52 15.72 11.50
CA ASP A 39 -13.17 16.24 11.57
C ASP A 39 -12.13 15.30 10.94
N THR A 40 -12.54 14.32 10.14
CA THR A 40 -11.63 13.35 9.52
C THR A 40 -11.91 13.20 8.04
N ILE A 41 -10.89 13.43 7.21
CA ILE A 41 -10.89 13.15 5.78
C ILE A 41 -10.37 11.72 5.59
N ARG A 42 -11.16 10.85 4.97
CA ARG A 42 -10.72 9.49 4.63
C ARG A 42 -10.32 9.43 3.17
N LEU A 43 -9.05 9.13 2.93
CA LEU A 43 -8.53 8.87 1.59
C LEU A 43 -8.40 7.36 1.36
N GLY A 44 -8.60 6.93 0.13
CA GLY A 44 -8.31 5.59 -0.35
C GLY A 44 -7.28 5.65 -1.44
N ALA A 45 -6.34 4.70 -1.44
CA ALA A 45 -5.40 4.47 -2.54
C ALA A 45 -5.22 2.96 -2.71
N ASN A 46 -4.70 2.53 -3.86
CA ASN A 46 -4.40 1.13 -4.14
C ASN A 46 -2.91 0.97 -4.45
N ALA A 47 -2.24 0.07 -3.73
CA ALA A 47 -0.90 -0.38 -4.09
C ALA A 47 -0.99 -1.65 -4.95
N TYR A 48 -0.39 -1.63 -6.13
CA TYR A 48 -0.46 -2.68 -7.14
C TYR A 48 0.79 -3.54 -7.10
N PHE A 49 0.58 -4.85 -7.17
CA PHE A 49 1.64 -5.85 -7.15
C PHE A 49 1.36 -6.97 -8.14
N ASN A 50 2.43 -7.61 -8.61
CA ASN A 50 2.38 -8.90 -9.28
C ASN A 50 2.97 -9.97 -8.37
N ASN A 51 2.28 -11.10 -8.15
CA ASN A 51 2.88 -12.26 -7.50
C ASN A 51 3.40 -13.25 -8.55
N PRO A 52 4.73 -13.36 -8.77
CA PRO A 52 5.30 -14.30 -9.72
C PRO A 52 5.38 -15.74 -9.18
N ASN A 53 4.92 -15.98 -7.95
CA ASN A 53 4.95 -17.30 -7.34
C ASN A 53 3.70 -18.11 -7.62
N ASP A 54 3.89 -19.42 -7.59
CA ASP A 54 2.89 -20.44 -7.84
C ASP A 54 2.00 -20.67 -6.62
N VAL A 55 2.42 -20.08 -5.49
CA VAL A 55 1.75 -20.07 -4.20
C VAL A 55 1.33 -18.66 -3.83
N GLY A 56 0.20 -18.57 -3.12
CA GLY A 56 -0.23 -17.34 -2.47
C GLY A 56 0.62 -17.02 -1.24
N GLY A 57 0.22 -15.98 -0.52
CA GLY A 57 0.89 -15.57 0.71
C GLY A 57 0.02 -14.65 1.54
N LYS A 58 0.64 -14.02 2.53
CA LYS A 58 0.02 -12.95 3.30
C LYS A 58 0.87 -11.70 3.20
N MET A 59 0.22 -10.56 3.09
CA MET A 59 0.86 -9.27 3.19
C MET A 59 0.18 -8.49 4.31
N TYR A 60 0.98 -7.77 5.10
CA TYR A 60 0.47 -6.83 6.08
C TYR A 60 1.26 -5.54 5.95
N THR A 61 0.55 -4.43 6.12
CA THR A 61 1.16 -3.11 6.23
C THR A 61 1.77 -3.00 7.63
N ASP A 62 2.94 -2.41 7.74
CA ASP A 62 3.34 -1.72 8.96
C ASP A 62 2.90 -0.25 8.82
N GLN A 63 2.78 0.47 9.93
CA GLN A 63 2.22 1.82 10.01
C GLN A 63 2.66 2.71 8.83
N ILE A 64 1.78 2.93 7.84
CA ILE A 64 2.07 3.84 6.73
C ILE A 64 1.80 5.26 7.23
N LYS A 65 2.79 6.12 7.08
CA LYS A 65 2.72 7.55 7.36
C LYS A 65 2.26 8.28 6.11
N VAL A 66 1.36 9.24 6.30
CA VAL A 66 0.95 10.15 5.24
C VAL A 66 1.46 11.54 5.56
N ILE A 67 2.16 12.13 4.60
CA ILE A 67 2.76 13.46 4.68
C ILE A 67 2.07 14.32 3.63
N ILE A 68 1.51 15.46 4.04
CA ILE A 68 0.82 16.40 3.16
C ILE A 68 1.55 17.74 3.24
N ASN A 69 1.97 18.28 2.10
CA ASN A 69 2.71 19.55 2.03
C ASN A 69 3.82 19.63 3.09
N ASP A 70 4.59 18.54 3.20
CA ASP A 70 5.72 18.37 4.12
C ASP A 70 5.39 18.30 5.63
N ALA A 71 4.10 18.32 6.00
CA ALA A 71 3.64 18.02 7.36
C ALA A 71 3.20 16.55 7.47
N ALA A 72 3.60 15.84 8.52
CA ALA A 72 3.16 14.46 8.78
C ALA A 72 1.79 14.46 9.47
N ILE A 73 0.76 13.85 8.83
CA ILE A 73 -0.65 14.10 9.20
C ILE A 73 -1.44 12.80 9.49
N ALA A 74 -0.92 11.58 9.24
CA ALA A 74 -1.70 10.39 9.58
C ALA A 74 -0.91 9.08 9.69
N GLN A 75 -1.50 8.15 10.46
CA GLN A 75 -1.13 6.75 10.61
C GLN A 75 -2.21 5.87 9.96
N VAL A 76 -1.82 4.98 9.06
CA VAL A 76 -2.68 3.99 8.41
C VAL A 76 -2.86 2.76 9.31
N SER A 77 -4.08 2.22 9.40
CA SER A 77 -4.33 0.93 10.07
C SER A 77 -4.07 -0.24 9.14
N SER A 78 -3.53 -1.32 9.68
CA SER A 78 -3.11 -2.48 8.90
C SER A 78 -4.05 -3.65 8.99
N ASP A 79 -4.59 -4.06 7.84
CA ASP A 79 -5.26 -5.35 7.69
C ASP A 79 -4.28 -6.41 7.15
N VAL A 80 -4.55 -7.68 7.44
CA VAL A 80 -3.84 -8.81 6.83
C VAL A 80 -4.51 -9.15 5.50
N PHE A 81 -3.77 -9.01 4.41
CA PHE A 81 -4.24 -9.28 3.05
C PHE A 81 -3.78 -10.65 2.55
N LYS A 82 -4.70 -11.44 1.99
CA LYS A 82 -4.39 -12.71 1.31
C LYS A 82 -3.93 -12.44 -0.12
N ILE A 83 -2.78 -12.98 -0.49
CA ILE A 83 -2.19 -12.79 -1.82
C ILE A 83 -2.52 -13.98 -2.72
N PRO A 84 -3.09 -13.76 -3.93
CA PRO A 84 -3.34 -14.83 -4.91
C PRO A 84 -2.03 -15.33 -5.54
N SER A 85 -2.02 -16.57 -6.05
CA SER A 85 -0.90 -17.11 -6.84
C SER A 85 -0.93 -16.62 -8.29
N ARG A 86 0.24 -16.42 -8.90
CA ARG A 86 0.46 -16.02 -10.31
C ARG A 86 -0.50 -14.96 -10.84
N LYS A 87 -0.71 -13.89 -10.07
CA LYS A 87 -1.69 -12.87 -10.42
C LYS A 87 -1.28 -11.49 -9.95
N ASP A 88 -1.75 -10.50 -10.69
CA ASP A 88 -1.79 -9.13 -10.23
C ASP A 88 -2.84 -8.98 -9.11
N PHE A 89 -2.48 -8.22 -8.09
CA PHE A 89 -3.35 -7.95 -6.95
C PHE A 89 -3.14 -6.53 -6.43
N THR A 90 -4.13 -6.05 -5.69
CA THR A 90 -4.11 -4.73 -5.08
C THR A 90 -4.25 -4.81 -3.57
N ILE A 91 -3.54 -3.92 -2.89
CA ILE A 91 -3.64 -3.71 -1.45
C ILE A 91 -4.29 -2.36 -1.23
N PRO A 92 -5.53 -2.30 -0.71
CA PRO A 92 -6.21 -1.05 -0.45
C PRO A 92 -5.59 -0.36 0.78
N LEU A 93 -5.07 0.84 0.55
CA LEU A 93 -4.53 1.72 1.58
C LEU A 93 -5.64 2.69 2.02
N LYS A 94 -6.14 2.49 3.25
CA LYS A 94 -7.16 3.36 3.85
C LYS A 94 -6.49 4.33 4.81
N ILE A 95 -6.60 5.61 4.50
CA ILE A 95 -5.93 6.67 5.24
C ILE A 95 -7.00 7.50 5.94
N ALA A 96 -6.86 7.73 7.24
CA ALA A 96 -7.70 8.62 8.01
C ALA A 96 -6.87 9.83 8.44
N ILE A 97 -7.26 11.02 7.98
CA ILE A 97 -6.52 12.26 8.20
C ILE A 97 -7.38 13.19 9.06
N PRO A 98 -6.98 13.47 10.30
CA PRO A 98 -7.66 14.47 11.11
C PRO A 98 -7.52 15.84 10.43
N SER A 99 -8.64 16.47 10.12
CA SER A 99 -8.73 17.75 9.43
C SER A 99 -7.98 18.84 10.20
N LYS A 100 -8.01 18.82 11.53
CA LYS A 100 -7.21 19.71 12.40
C LYS A 100 -5.72 19.68 12.08
N GLN A 101 -5.15 18.51 11.80
CA GLN A 101 -3.71 18.39 11.51
C GLN A 101 -3.34 18.96 10.14
N ILE A 102 -4.29 19.03 9.20
CA ILE A 102 -4.13 19.74 7.92
C ILE A 102 -4.15 21.27 8.17
N PHE A 103 -4.99 21.75 9.08
CA PHE A 103 -5.23 23.17 9.30
C PHE A 103 -4.33 23.85 10.35
N GLU A 104 -3.67 23.09 11.23
CA GLU A 104 -2.90 23.66 12.37
C GLU A 104 -1.37 23.75 12.17
N ASN A 105 -0.81 23.30 11.04
CA ASN A 105 0.65 23.27 10.86
C ASN A 105 1.28 24.62 10.43
N LYS A 106 1.52 25.46 11.46
CA LYS A 106 2.56 26.48 11.73
C LYS A 106 2.86 27.68 10.78
N LYS A 107 2.93 28.84 11.48
CA LYS A 107 3.60 30.13 11.17
C LYS A 107 2.96 31.01 10.08
N ASN A 108 1.72 31.45 10.33
CA ASN A 108 1.15 32.77 10.03
C ASN A 108 -0.38 32.66 9.96
N GLY A 109 -1.01 32.49 11.13
CA GLY A 109 -2.47 32.50 11.26
C GLY A 109 -3.18 31.28 10.70
N ILE A 110 -4.31 30.97 11.33
CA ILE A 110 -5.23 29.87 11.02
C ILE A 110 -5.75 29.97 9.57
N LEU A 111 -5.68 31.15 8.94
CA LEU A 111 -6.22 31.46 7.63
C LEU A 111 -5.30 31.11 6.44
N GLY A 112 -3.98 31.00 6.63
CA GLY A 112 -3.03 30.77 5.53
C GLY A 112 -3.03 29.33 4.99
N GLY A 113 -3.26 28.34 5.87
CA GLY A 113 -3.34 26.92 5.51
C GLY A 113 -4.72 26.49 4.97
N LEU A 114 -5.79 27.14 5.45
CA LEU A 114 -7.18 26.89 5.01
C LEU A 114 -7.38 27.18 3.51
N LEU A 115 -6.76 28.26 3.00
CA LEU A 115 -7.01 28.75 1.64
C LEU A 115 -6.49 27.82 0.53
N ASN A 116 -5.41 27.06 0.76
CA ASN A 116 -4.86 26.16 -0.27
C ASN A 116 -5.56 24.80 -0.33
N VAL A 117 -6.30 24.41 0.71
CA VAL A 117 -7.04 23.15 0.76
C VAL A 117 -8.48 23.33 0.27
N LEU A 118 -9.07 24.51 0.50
CA LEU A 118 -10.39 24.91 -0.03
C LEU A 118 -10.35 25.47 -1.47
N THR A 119 -9.17 25.57 -2.08
CA THR A 119 -9.03 25.91 -3.50
C THR A 119 -8.78 24.64 -4.31
N ASN A 120 -9.23 24.58 -5.57
CA ASN A 120 -8.97 23.49 -6.53
C ASN A 120 -7.47 23.33 -6.90
N LYS A 121 -6.55 23.65 -5.98
CA LYS A 121 -5.13 23.52 -6.17
C LYS A 121 -4.69 22.09 -5.86
N PRO A 122 -3.68 21.58 -6.59
CA PRO A 122 -3.08 20.30 -6.27
C PRO A 122 -2.40 20.36 -4.89
N VAL A 123 -2.59 19.31 -4.11
CA VAL A 123 -1.97 19.08 -2.81
C VAL A 123 -1.00 17.91 -2.96
N LYS A 124 0.24 18.11 -2.49
CA LYS A 124 1.27 17.07 -2.53
C LYS A 124 1.06 16.09 -1.38
N VAL A 125 0.80 14.83 -1.72
CA VAL A 125 0.59 13.74 -0.78
C VAL A 125 1.71 12.73 -0.94
N GLN A 126 2.45 12.49 0.14
CA GLN A 126 3.48 11.48 0.20
C GLN A 126 3.04 10.34 1.13
N LEU A 127 3.11 9.12 0.61
CA LEU A 127 2.86 7.89 1.33
C LEU A 127 4.20 7.24 1.65
N LYS A 128 4.49 7.05 2.93
CA LYS A 128 5.76 6.48 3.39
C LYS A 128 5.53 5.38 4.43
N GLY A 129 5.99 4.18 4.17
CA GLY A 129 5.85 3.07 5.11
C GLY A 129 6.30 1.74 4.55
N ASN A 130 6.11 0.67 5.31
CA ASN A 130 6.65 -0.64 4.97
C ASN A 130 5.53 -1.66 4.78
N LEU A 131 5.64 -2.49 3.74
CA LEU A 131 4.80 -3.66 3.52
C LEU A 131 5.61 -4.92 3.76
N ASN A 132 5.04 -5.83 4.53
CA ASN A 132 5.68 -7.09 4.87
C ASN A 132 4.95 -8.25 4.19
N TYR A 133 5.65 -8.94 3.31
CA TYR A 133 5.20 -10.17 2.68
C TYR A 133 5.72 -11.38 3.43
N VAL A 134 4.85 -12.37 3.65
CA VAL A 134 5.18 -13.62 4.32
C VAL A 134 4.58 -14.81 3.56
N VAL A 135 5.42 -15.79 3.26
CA VAL A 135 5.02 -17.07 2.65
C VAL A 135 5.94 -18.18 3.17
N LEU A 136 5.39 -19.27 3.70
CA LEU A 136 6.13 -20.49 4.07
C LEU A 136 7.49 -20.24 4.79
N GLY A 137 7.51 -19.34 5.79
CA GLY A 137 8.72 -19.00 6.56
C GLY A 137 9.65 -17.95 5.90
N PHE A 138 9.46 -17.64 4.62
CA PHE A 138 10.10 -16.52 3.94
C PHE A 138 9.39 -15.21 4.29
N LYS A 139 10.18 -14.16 4.57
CA LYS A 139 9.71 -12.79 4.79
C LYS A 139 10.43 -11.83 3.85
N LYS A 140 9.71 -10.85 3.31
CA LYS A 140 10.28 -9.76 2.52
C LYS A 140 9.58 -8.45 2.85
N GLU A 141 10.38 -7.41 3.02
CA GLU A 141 9.92 -6.05 3.24
C GLU A 141 9.97 -5.25 1.94
N PHE A 142 8.98 -4.38 1.74
CA PHE A 142 8.91 -3.39 0.67
C PHE A 142 8.72 -2.01 1.27
N ILE A 143 9.59 -1.08 0.90
CA ILE A 143 9.49 0.31 1.31
C ILE A 143 8.64 1.04 0.28
N ILE A 144 7.55 1.65 0.75
CA ILE A 144 6.75 2.60 0.00
C ILE A 144 7.30 3.98 0.33
N ASP A 145 7.69 4.74 -0.68
CA ASP A 145 7.96 6.17 -0.61
C ASP A 145 7.49 6.78 -1.94
N THR A 146 6.22 7.16 -1.99
CA THR A 146 5.58 7.63 -3.23
C THR A 146 4.95 8.98 -2.98
N ILE A 147 5.15 9.91 -3.91
CA ILE A 147 4.63 11.27 -3.88
C ILE A 147 3.67 11.41 -5.05
N GLU A 148 2.47 11.89 -4.78
CA GLU A 148 1.44 12.17 -5.77
C GLU A 148 0.79 13.52 -5.51
N GLU A 149 0.38 14.21 -6.57
CA GLU A 149 -0.38 15.46 -6.46
C GLU A 149 -1.87 15.17 -6.68
N ILE A 150 -2.69 15.50 -5.68
CA ILE A 150 -4.14 15.30 -5.76
C ILE A 150 -4.90 16.61 -5.56
N ILE A 151 -5.97 16.80 -6.31
CA ILE A 151 -6.90 17.92 -6.09
C ILE A 151 -7.99 17.44 -5.12
N ILE A 152 -8.02 18.02 -3.93
CA ILE A 152 -9.06 17.76 -2.94
C ILE A 152 -10.25 18.67 -3.26
N LYS A 153 -11.32 18.11 -3.82
CA LYS A 153 -12.59 18.84 -4.04
C LYS A 153 -13.46 18.65 -2.81
N PHE A 154 -13.81 19.76 -2.16
CA PHE A 154 -14.77 19.82 -1.06
C PHE A 154 -16.19 20.01 -1.59
#